data_AF-A0A916GCX7-F1
#
_entry.id   AF-A0A916GCX7-F1
#
_cell.length_a   1.000
_cell.length_b   1.000
_cell.length_c   1.000
_cell.angle_alpha   90.00
_cell.angle_beta   90.00
_cell.angle_gamma   90.00
#
_symmetry.space_group_name_H-M   'P 1'
#
loop_
_entity.id
_entity.type
_entity.pdbx_description
1 polymer ?
#
loop_
_entity_poly.entity_id
_entity_poly.type
_entity_poly.pdbx_seq_one_letter_code
_entity_poly.pdbx_strand_id
1 'polypeptide(L)'
;MWGEPILFGSKAEMPEIKPVLLPGVFGEYADSLSRNLQTPPALAVMTVISVLSTALARKVVIGPLVDDGYCEPLNVWTLGVAESGERKS
;
A
#
# COMPACT_ATOMS: atom_id res chain seq x y z
N MET A 1 11.41 -15.60 11.66
CA MET A 1 12.87 -15.33 11.69
C MET A 1 13.10 -14.12 10.81
N TRP A 2 13.70 -13.05 11.32
CA TRP A 2 14.01 -11.88 10.49
C TRP A 2 15.12 -12.22 9.49
N GLY A 3 15.06 -11.65 8.28
CA GLY A 3 16.05 -11.86 7.23
C GLY A 3 17.40 -11.17 7.51
N GLU A 4 18.37 -11.31 6.60
CA GLU A 4 19.66 -10.63 6.73
C GLU A 4 19.50 -9.10 6.80
N PRO A 5 20.29 -8.42 7.66
CA PRO A 5 20.23 -6.98 7.79
C PRO A 5 20.72 -6.28 6.51
N ILE A 6 19.95 -5.28 6.06
CA ILE A 6 20.32 -4.44 4.91
C ILE A 6 21.36 -3.42 5.35
N LEU A 7 22.53 -3.39 4.70
CA LEU A 7 23.63 -2.49 5.04
C LEU A 7 23.34 -1.04 4.60
N PHE A 8 23.82 -0.06 5.37
CA PHE A 8 23.73 1.35 4.98
C PHE A 8 24.47 1.60 3.66
N GLY A 9 23.83 2.35 2.74
CA GLY A 9 24.38 2.64 1.41
C GLY A 9 24.15 1.52 0.37
N SER A 10 23.63 0.36 0.79
CA SER A 10 23.15 -0.64 -0.16
C SER A 10 21.72 -0.32 -0.63
N LYS A 11 21.43 -0.58 -1.91
CA LYS A 11 20.12 -0.34 -2.50
C LYS A 11 19.21 -1.51 -2.12
N ALA A 12 18.23 -1.27 -1.25
CA ALA A 12 17.23 -2.28 -0.94
C ALA A 12 16.39 -2.57 -2.19
N GLU A 13 16.26 -3.83 -2.59
CA GLU A 13 15.29 -4.22 -3.62
C GLU A 13 13.89 -4.10 -3.04
N MET A 14 13.18 -3.04 -3.44
CA MET A 14 11.83 -2.81 -2.97
C MET A 14 10.85 -3.51 -3.93
N PRO A 15 10.00 -4.42 -3.45
CA PRO A 15 9.02 -5.08 -4.29
C PRO A 15 8.06 -4.05 -4.87
N GLU A 16 7.75 -4.20 -6.15
CA GLU A 16 6.87 -3.28 -6.86
C GLU A 16 5.41 -3.50 -6.44
N ILE A 17 4.73 -2.43 -5.99
CA ILE A 17 3.31 -2.46 -5.66
C ILE A 17 2.50 -2.16 -6.93
N LYS A 18 1.86 -3.19 -7.47
CA LYS A 18 1.09 -3.13 -8.72
C LYS A 18 -0.41 -3.01 -8.47
N PRO A 19 -1.17 -2.31 -9.33
CA PRO A 19 -2.63 -2.22 -9.24
C PRO A 19 -3.36 -3.57 -9.18
N VAL A 20 -2.82 -4.60 -9.84
CA VAL A 20 -3.38 -5.97 -9.86
C VAL A 20 -3.45 -6.63 -8.46
N LEU A 21 -2.75 -6.09 -7.46
CA LEU A 21 -2.87 -6.56 -6.08
C LEU A 21 -4.22 -6.20 -5.44
N LEU A 22 -4.94 -5.22 -6.01
CA LEU A 22 -6.28 -4.84 -5.56
C LEU A 22 -7.35 -5.62 -6.34
N PRO A 23 -8.38 -6.13 -5.66
CA PRO A 23 -9.41 -6.94 -6.32
C PRO A 23 -10.34 -6.07 -7.17
N GLY A 24 -10.66 -6.57 -8.38
CA GLY A 24 -11.71 -6.04 -9.25
C GLY A 24 -11.56 -4.54 -9.54
N VAL A 25 -12.66 -3.81 -9.36
CA VAL A 25 -12.78 -2.37 -9.70
C VAL A 25 -11.73 -1.49 -9.01
N PHE A 26 -11.20 -1.91 -7.86
CA PHE A 26 -10.18 -1.14 -7.14
C PHE A 26 -8.83 -1.16 -7.87
N GLY A 27 -8.46 -2.29 -8.48
CA GLY A 27 -7.26 -2.40 -9.30
C GLY A 27 -7.39 -1.63 -10.61
N GLU A 28 -8.54 -1.74 -11.28
CA GLU A 28 -8.84 -0.98 -12.51
C GLU A 28 -8.82 0.53 -12.27
N TYR A 29 -9.38 0.97 -11.14
CA TYR A 29 -9.36 2.37 -10.71
C TYR A 29 -7.94 2.84 -10.41
N ALA A 30 -7.17 2.10 -9.61
CA ALA A 30 -5.79 2.49 -9.25
C ALA A 30 -4.88 2.58 -10.49
N ASP A 31 -5.01 1.64 -11.42
CA ASP A 31 -4.27 1.65 -12.68
C ASP A 31 -4.64 2.89 -13.53
N SER A 32 -5.94 3.10 -13.75
CA SER A 32 -6.43 4.26 -14.50
C SER A 32 -6.03 5.58 -13.84
N LEU A 33 -6.09 5.67 -12.52
CA LEU A 33 -5.71 6.86 -11.76
C LEU A 33 -4.23 7.18 -11.94
N SER A 34 -3.35 6.18 -11.79
CA SER A 34 -1.90 6.37 -11.95
C SER A 34 -1.53 6.83 -13.35
N ARG A 35 -2.17 6.26 -14.39
CA ARG A 35 -1.97 6.64 -15.80
C ARG A 35 -2.44 8.07 -16.09
N ASN A 36 -3.59 8.48 -15.55
CA ASN A 36 -4.13 9.82 -15.76
C ASN A 36 -3.34 10.90 -15.01
N LEU A 37 -2.87 10.62 -13.80
CA LEU A 37 -2.12 11.57 -12.98
C LEU A 37 -0.61 11.53 -13.23
N GLN A 38 -0.12 10.61 -14.08
CA GLN A 38 1.30 10.39 -14.35
C GLN A 38 2.09 10.19 -13.05
N THR A 39 1.52 9.47 -12.09
CA THR A 39 2.16 9.14 -10.79
C THR A 39 2.58 7.68 -10.72
N PRO A 40 3.54 7.32 -9.86
CA PRO A 40 3.89 5.93 -9.64
C PRO A 40 2.66 5.08 -9.25
N PRO A 41 2.43 3.90 -9.85
CA PRO A 41 1.27 3.05 -9.57
C PRO A 41 1.12 2.68 -8.08
N ALA A 42 2.25 2.48 -7.39
CA ALA A 42 2.29 2.24 -5.96
C ALA A 42 1.58 3.34 -5.15
N LEU A 43 1.71 4.61 -5.55
CA LEU A 43 1.06 5.73 -4.86
C LEU A 43 -0.47 5.65 -4.96
N ALA A 44 -0.99 5.32 -6.15
CA ALA A 44 -2.42 5.14 -6.37
C ALA A 44 -2.96 3.95 -5.54
N VAL A 45 -2.27 2.81 -5.56
CA VAL A 45 -2.65 1.62 -4.78
C VAL A 45 -2.68 1.92 -3.28
N MET A 46 -1.63 2.55 -2.76
CA MET A 46 -1.53 2.90 -1.34
C MET A 46 -2.62 3.88 -0.91
N THR A 47 -2.97 4.84 -1.78
CA THR A 47 -4.08 5.78 -1.53
C THR A 47 -5.41 5.05 -1.46
N VAL A 48 -5.69 4.12 -2.40
CA VAL A 48 -6.93 3.32 -2.38
C VAL A 48 -7.01 2.49 -1.10
N ILE A 49 -5.92 1.85 -0.68
CA ILE A 49 -5.88 1.08 0.58
C ILE A 49 -6.19 1.98 1.78
N SER A 50 -5.61 3.18 1.86
CA SER A 50 -5.88 4.13 2.94
C SER A 50 -7.36 4.57 2.99
N VAL A 51 -7.96 4.82 1.82
CA VAL A 51 -9.39 5.16 1.72
C VAL A 51 -10.26 3.99 2.19
N LEU A 52 -9.96 2.77 1.74
CA LEU A 52 -10.69 1.56 2.16
C LEU A 52 -10.54 1.30 3.66
N SER A 53 -9.32 1.41 4.20
CA SER A 53 -9.07 1.28 5.64
C SER A 53 -9.89 2.30 6.45
N THR A 54 -10.01 3.53 5.95
CA THR A 54 -10.80 4.57 6.62
C THR A 54 -12.30 4.29 6.54
N ALA A 55 -12.80 3.87 5.38
CA ALA A 55 -14.23 3.57 5.18
C ALA A 55 -14.72 2.34 5.98
N LEU A 56 -13.82 1.36 6.16
CA LEU A 56 -14.06 0.11 6.89
C LEU A 56 -13.65 0.17 8.37
N ALA A 57 -13.07 1.28 8.82
CA ALA A 57 -12.65 1.46 10.20
C ALA A 57 -13.79 1.12 11.18
N ARG A 58 -13.48 0.30 12.18
CA ARG A 58 -14.43 -0.23 13.20
C ARG A 58 -15.59 -1.08 12.69
N LYS A 59 -15.62 -1.43 11.39
CA LYS A 59 -16.64 -2.32 10.81
C LYS A 59 -16.12 -3.74 10.56
N VAL A 60 -14.80 -3.88 10.46
CA VAL A 60 -14.13 -5.15 10.17
C VAL A 60 -12.93 -5.32 11.10
N VAL A 61 -12.58 -6.58 11.36
CA VAL A 61 -11.37 -7.00 12.07
C VAL A 61 -10.55 -7.90 11.15
N ILE A 62 -9.24 -7.88 11.30
CA ILE A 62 -8.33 -8.75 10.54
C ILE A 62 -7.87 -9.88 11.45
N GLY A 63 -8.05 -11.12 11.00
CA GLY A 63 -7.40 -12.31 11.56
C GLY A 63 -6.24 -12.74 10.66
N PRO A 64 -4.99 -12.35 10.97
CA PRO A 64 -3.84 -12.67 10.11
C PRO A 64 -3.49 -14.16 10.11
N LEU A 65 -3.83 -14.88 11.18
CA LEU A 65 -3.79 -16.34 11.23
C LEU A 65 -5.21 -16.87 11.41
N VAL A 66 -5.61 -17.79 10.53
CA VAL A 66 -6.99 -18.32 10.49
C VAL A 66 -7.33 -19.14 11.75
N ASP A 67 -6.32 -19.64 12.48
CA ASP A 67 -6.49 -20.69 13.51
C ASP A 67 -6.14 -20.28 14.95
N ASP A 68 -5.75 -19.03 15.24
CA ASP A 68 -5.32 -18.61 16.59
C ASP A 68 -6.35 -17.76 17.35
N GLY A 69 -7.48 -17.42 16.71
CA GLY A 69 -8.53 -16.56 17.29
C GLY A 69 -8.09 -15.10 17.51
N TYR A 70 -6.90 -14.72 17.06
CA TYR A 70 -6.37 -13.38 17.17
C TYR A 70 -6.99 -12.46 16.12
N CYS A 71 -7.49 -11.31 16.57
CA CYS A 71 -8.12 -10.30 15.71
C CYS A 71 -7.56 -8.93 16.04
N GLU A 72 -7.17 -8.18 15.00
CA GLU A 72 -6.72 -6.80 15.12
C GLU A 72 -7.71 -5.83 14.44
N PRO A 73 -7.85 -4.59 14.93
CA PRO A 73 -8.61 -3.57 14.24
C PRO A 73 -7.93 -3.17 12.93
N LEU A 74 -8.72 -2.99 11.87
CA LEU A 74 -8.22 -2.49 10.58
C LEU A 74 -7.79 -1.02 10.69
N ASN A 75 -6.49 -0.76 10.85
CA ASN A 75 -5.88 0.56 10.87
C ASN A 75 -4.63 0.59 9.99
N VAL A 76 -4.79 0.80 8.68
CA VAL A 76 -3.67 0.88 7.73
C VAL A 76 -3.30 2.33 7.48
N TRP A 77 -2.01 2.63 7.63
CA TRP A 77 -1.43 3.95 7.36
C TRP A 77 -0.38 3.80 6.27
N THR A 78 -0.50 4.57 5.19
CA THR A 78 0.44 4.53 4.07
C THR A 78 1.25 5.81 3.96
N LEU A 79 2.54 5.69 3.66
CA LEU A 79 3.44 6.81 3.38
C LEU A 79 4.00 6.69 1.97
N GLY A 80 3.76 7.70 1.13
CA GLY A 80 4.41 7.85 -0.16
C GLY A 80 5.65 8.72 -0.01
N VAL A 81 6.82 8.22 -0.41
CA VAL A 81 8.06 8.99 -0.46
C VAL A 81 8.28 9.42 -1.91
N ALA A 82 8.19 10.73 -2.16
CA ALA A 82 8.51 11.32 -3.46
C ALA A 82 9.93 11.89 -3.45
N GLU A 83 10.65 11.74 -4.56
CA GLU A 83 12.00 12.28 -4.71
C GLU A 83 11.99 13.82 -4.77
N SER A 84 13.14 14.42 -4.46
CA SER A 84 13.32 15.87 -4.50
C SER A 84 13.21 16.38 -5.95
N GLY A 85 12.09 17.01 -6.29
CA GLY A 85 11.77 17.49 -7.64
C GLY A 85 10.42 17.02 -8.17
N GLU A 86 9.84 15.96 -7.59
CA GLU A 86 8.50 15.44 -7.90
C GLU A 86 7.38 16.20 -7.15
N ARG A 87 7.76 17.12 -6.25
CA ARG A 87 6.81 18.04 -5.60
C ARG A 87 6.62 19.23 -6.52
N LYS A 88 5.40 19.41 -7.02
CA LYS A 88 5.01 20.67 -7.68
C LYS A 88 5.24 21.81 -6.68
N SER A 89 6.17 22.71 -7.01
CA SER A 89 6.48 23.94 -6.26
C SER A 89 5.24 24.83 -6.09
#